data_AF-A0A2M8KSH8-F1
#
_entry.id   AF-A0A2M8KSH8-F1
#
_cell.length_a   1.000
_cell.length_b   1.000
_cell.length_c   1.000
_cell.angle_alpha   90.00
_cell.angle_beta   90.00
_cell.angle_gamma   90.00
#
_symmetry.space_group_name_H-M   'P 1'
#
loop_
_entity.id
_entity.type
_entity.pdbx_description
1 polymer ?
#
loop_
_entity_poly.entity_id
_entity_poly.type
_entity_poly.pdbx_seq_one_letter_code
_entity_poly.pdbx_strand_id
1 'polypeptide(L)' 'MGNDDTYSALWVSYSTLNDFLTCPRAYYLKNIYRYPQSGNKIALMTSALALGQAVHEVIRALSAIPSSNR' A
#
# COMPACT_ATOMS: atom_id res chain seq x y z
N MET A 1 -21.83 19.73 -0.22
CA MET A 1 -21.05 19.27 -1.38
C MET A 1 -21.59 17.89 -1.74
N GLY A 2 -22.45 17.85 -2.77
CA GLY A 2 -23.03 16.61 -3.28
C GLY A 2 -21.93 15.70 -3.82
N ASN A 3 -22.04 14.42 -3.53
CA ASN A 3 -21.05 13.42 -3.88
C ASN A 3 -21.72 12.45 -4.86
N ASP A 4 -21.87 12.90 -6.10
CA ASP A 4 -22.48 12.11 -7.18
C ASP A 4 -21.44 11.13 -7.74
N ASP A 5 -21.17 10.08 -6.99
CA ASP A 5 -20.57 8.86 -7.54
C ASP A 5 -21.68 8.05 -8.23
N THR A 6 -21.80 8.24 -9.55
CA THR A 6 -22.84 7.60 -10.40
C THR A 6 -22.82 6.07 -10.34
N TYR A 7 -21.71 5.46 -9.92
CA TYR A 7 -21.54 4.01 -9.86
C TYR A 7 -21.29 3.48 -8.46
N SER A 8 -21.22 4.34 -7.43
CA SER A 8 -20.80 3.96 -6.07
C SER A 8 -19.52 3.11 -6.07
N ALA A 9 -18.55 3.48 -6.91
CA ALA A 9 -17.38 2.67 -7.20
C ALA A 9 -16.37 2.70 -6.04
N LEU A 10 -15.98 1.51 -5.58
CA LEU A 10 -15.00 1.35 -4.51
C LEU A 10 -13.58 1.28 -5.09
N TRP A 11 -12.74 2.25 -4.73
CA TRP A 11 -11.32 2.28 -5.14
C TRP A 11 -10.50 1.35 -4.25
N VAL A 12 -9.97 0.29 -4.85
CA VAL A 12 -9.19 -0.74 -4.15
C VAL A 12 -7.93 -1.06 -4.95
N SER A 13 -6.79 -1.19 -4.29
CA SER A 13 -5.57 -1.64 -4.96
C SER A 13 -5.65 -3.14 -5.29
N TYR A 14 -4.95 -3.56 -6.34
CA TYR A 14 -4.89 -4.97 -6.74
C TYR A 14 -4.50 -5.91 -5.58
N SER A 15 -3.46 -5.54 -4.81
CA SER A 15 -3.01 -6.30 -3.65
C SER A 15 -4.08 -6.43 -2.55
N THR A 16 -4.83 -5.35 -2.33
CA THR A 16 -5.90 -5.30 -1.33
C THR A 16 -7.10 -6.15 -1.75
N LEU A 17 -7.44 -6.14 -3.04
CA LEU A 17 -8.49 -7.00 -3.59
C LEU A 17 -8.09 -8.47 -3.47
N ASN A 18 -6.83 -8.82 -3.74
CA ASN A 18 -6.34 -10.17 -3.58
C ASN A 18 -6.40 -10.65 -2.12
N ASP A 19 -6.06 -9.79 -1.16
CA ASP A 19 -6.22 -10.08 0.27
C ASP A 19 -7.69 -10.39 0.61
N PHE A 20 -8.63 -9.62 0.05
CA PHE A 20 -10.07 -9.83 0.28
C PHE A 20 -10.56 -11.16 -0.32
N LEU A 21 -10.18 -11.45 -1.56
CA LEU A 21 -10.54 -12.70 -2.25
C LEU A 21 -9.98 -13.93 -1.53
N THR A 22 -8.76 -13.82 -0.98
CA THR A 22 -8.14 -14.89 -0.20
C THR A 22 -8.83 -15.06 1.16
N CYS A 23 -9.05 -13.95 1.87
CA CYS A 23 -9.73 -13.95 3.16
C CYS A 23 -10.26 -12.54 3.52
N PRO A 24 -11.59 -12.35 3.60
CA PRO A 24 -12.19 -11.05 3.94
C PRO A 24 -11.74 -10.49 5.30
N ARG A 25 -11.49 -11.38 6.29
CA ARG A 25 -10.99 -10.97 7.60
C ARG A 25 -9.54 -10.47 7.53
N ALA A 26 -8.71 -11.09 6.70
CA ALA A 26 -7.34 -10.63 6.48
C ALA A 26 -7.31 -9.25 5.83
N TYR A 27 -8.21 -8.99 4.87
CA TYR A 27 -8.39 -7.65 4.29
C TYR A 27 -8.66 -6.59 5.37
N TYR A 28 -9.61 -6.84 6.28
CA TYR A 28 -9.92 -5.87 7.33
C TYR A 28 -8.70 -5.61 8.23
N LEU A 29 -8.06 -6.68 8.73
CA LEU A 29 -6.94 -6.55 9.67
C LEU A 29 -5.69 -5.92 9.02
N LYS A 30 -5.42 -6.22 7.75
CA LYS A 30 -4.26 -5.68 7.04
C LYS A 30 -4.51 -4.28 6.49
N ASN A 31 -5.71 -3.93 6.07
CA ASN A 31 -5.92 -2.71 5.26
C ASN A 31 -6.83 -1.66 5.92
N ILE A 32 -7.76 -2.08 6.79
CA ILE A 32 -8.72 -1.17 7.46
C ILE A 32 -8.32 -0.90 8.91
N TYR A 33 -7.90 -1.94 9.63
CA TYR A 33 -7.66 -1.86 11.07
C TYR A 33 -6.50 -0.92 11.42
N ARG A 34 -6.72 -0.11 12.46
CA ARG A 34 -5.77 0.86 13.01
C ARG A 34 -5.73 0.70 14.52
N TYR A 35 -4.55 0.86 15.11
CA TYR A 35 -4.39 0.76 16.56
C TYR A 35 -5.17 1.90 17.25
N PRO A 36 -6.07 1.61 18.20
CA PRO A 36 -7.03 2.60 18.71
C PRO A 36 -6.39 3.78 19.45
N GLN A 37 -5.18 3.62 20.02
CA GLN A 37 -4.54 4.71 20.76
C GLN A 37 -3.67 5.61 19.86
N SER A 38 -3.07 5.08 18.79
CA SER A 38 -2.17 5.85 17.91
C SER A 38 -2.75 6.16 16.53
N GLY A 39 -3.83 5.49 16.11
CA GLY A 39 -4.39 5.58 14.77
C GLY A 39 -3.51 4.95 13.67
N ASN A 40 -2.36 4.38 14.04
CA ASN A 40 -1.42 3.82 13.09
C ASN A 40 -1.87 2.44 12.62
N LYS A 41 -1.65 2.18 11.33
CA LYS A 41 -1.79 0.84 10.76
C LYS A 41 -0.72 -0.06 11.35
N ILE A 42 -1.11 -1.27 11.75
CA ILE A 42 -0.16 -2.27 12.23
C ILE A 42 0.41 -2.99 11.01
N ALA A 43 1.72 -2.90 10.81
CA ALA A 43 2.44 -3.63 9.79
C ALA A 43 3.60 -4.40 10.42
N LEU A 44 3.73 -5.68 10.08
CA LEU A 44 4.86 -6.50 10.53
C LEU A 44 6.06 -6.23 9.62
N MET A 45 7.12 -5.69 10.18
CA MET A 45 8.39 -5.50 9.47
C MET A 45 9.18 -6.81 9.43
N THR A 46 9.56 -7.24 8.24
CA THR A 46 10.43 -8.39 8.01
C THR A 46 11.73 -7.95 7.37
N SER A 47 12.80 -8.74 7.53
CA SER A 47 14.11 -8.45 6.92
C SER A 47 14.02 -8.31 5.39
N ALA A 48 13.29 -9.20 4.73
CA ALA A 48 13.08 -9.16 3.28
C ALA A 48 12.30 -7.91 2.84
N LEU A 49 11.25 -7.52 3.58
CA LEU A 49 10.50 -6.30 3.28
C LEU A 49 11.38 -5.06 3.44
N ALA A 50 12.16 -4.97 4.51
CA ALA A 50 13.06 -3.84 4.76
C ALA A 50 14.12 -3.71 3.66
N LEU A 51 14.74 -4.82 3.25
CA LEU A 51 15.69 -4.83 2.13
C LEU A 51 15.03 -4.37 0.83
N GLY A 52 13.84 -4.89 0.53
CA GLY A 52 13.08 -4.49 -0.66
C GLY A 52 12.75 -3.00 -0.69
N GLN A 53 12.38 -2.41 0.46
CA GLN A 53 12.12 -0.98 0.57
C GLN A 53 13.39 -0.16 0.29
N ALA A 54 14.53 -0.51 0.90
CA ALA A 54 15.79 0.22 0.70
C ALA A 54 16.24 0.19 -0.77
N VAL A 55 16.18 -0.97 -1.42
CA VAL A 55 16.52 -1.11 -2.84
C VAL A 55 15.54 -0.32 -3.72
N HIS A 56 14.24 -0.43 -3.45
CA HIS A 56 13.21 0.26 -4.22
C HIS A 56 13.37 1.79 -4.14
N GLU A 57 13.72 2.32 -2.98
CA GLU A 57 13.94 3.76 -2.77
C GLU A 57 15.14 4.27 -3.57
N VAL A 58 16.28 3.57 -3.52
CA VAL A 58 17.49 3.94 -4.26
C VAL A 58 17.25 3.90 -5.77
N ILE A 59 16.63 2.83 -6.29
CA ILE A 59 16.34 2.72 -7.73
C ILE A 59 15.37 3.84 -8.16
N ARG A 60 14.35 4.14 -7.35
CA ARG A 60 13.41 5.23 -7.64
C ARG A 60 14.15 6.56 -7.73
N ALA A 61 15.04 6.87 -6.78
CA ALA A 61 15.82 8.10 -6.80
C ALA A 61 16.70 8.20 -8.06
N LEU A 62 17.35 7.09 -8.44
CA LEU A 62 18.18 7.04 -9.65
C LEU A 62 17.36 7.15 -10.95
N SER A 63 16.11 6.66 -10.97
CA SER A 63 15.25 6.73 -12.15
C SER A 63 14.88 8.16 -12.57
N ALA A 64 15.00 9.12 -11.67
CA ALA A 64 14.78 10.54 -11.96
C ALA A 64 15.96 11.18 -12.71
N ILE A 65 17.12 10.52 -12.77
CA ILE A 65 18.34 11.05 -13.41
C ILE A 65 18.36 10.59 -14.88
N PRO A 66 18.49 11.50 -15.86
CA PRO A 66 18.60 11.16 -17.27
C PRO A 66 19.82 10.26 -17.56
N SER A 67 19.63 9.22 -18.36
CA SER A 67 20.67 8.23 -18.68
C SER A 67 21.89 8.79 -19.41
N SER A 68 21.79 9.98 -20.02
CA SER A 68 22.92 10.65 -20.69
C SER A 68 23.97 11.21 -19.72
N ASN A 69 23.62 11.37 -18.44
CA ASN A 69 24.49 11.94 -17.40
C ASN A 69 25.06 10.87 -16.45
N ARG A 70 25.16 9.61 -16.88
CA ARG A 70 25.61 8.47 -16.07
C ARG A 70 26.81 7.74 -16.67
#